data_AF-A0A345HDH9-F1
#
_entry.id   AF-A0A345HDH9-F1
#
_cell.length_a   1.000
_cell.length_b   1.000
_cell.length_c   1.000
_cell.angle_alpha   90.00
_cell.angle_beta   90.00
_cell.angle_gamma   90.00
#
_symmetry.space_group_name_H-M   'P 1'
#
loop_
_entity.id
_entity.type
_entity.pdbx_description
1 polymer ?
#
loop_
_entity_poly.entity_id
_entity_poly.type
_entity_poly.pdbx_seq_one_letter_code
_entity_poly.pdbx_strand_id
1 'polypeptide(L)'
;MTNKKNSKKEEKKNITKKSARLNQTDVPSVTLDKALKVSQAIIDNYAGAPIKPLQLAQALNVTPSSGGFRMLCGASIAYGLTKGGYNASEISLEPLANKILKPTIEDEDITAKIEAFLKPRVFNEFFNRYNGAAIPRDDIAKNVLEQIGVPSDKTNSVLESMILEGESLGLIIDLKGKKYIQLEVKNFDSTESKDIKTNISDDSLLPKNLEENVDNSNIHEKEVPPLNKDNKHDEKIKKVFITHGKNTKFIDPIKKLLSFGELQPLVSVEKTTISQPVPDKVMNDMRSCGSAIIHVEDELKLIDDKANEHVIINPNVLIEIGAAMALYGRRFILLVKEGIKLPSNLQGLFEVRYDGDALDGNATIKLLEAINDIKNQSLPK
;
A
#
# COMPACT_ATOMS: atom_id res chain seq x y z
N MET A 1 9.12 28.39 -71.95
CA MET A 1 9.62 27.59 -70.81
C MET A 1 9.26 28.31 -69.51
N THR A 2 8.31 27.79 -68.73
CA THR A 2 8.40 27.72 -67.25
C THR A 2 7.15 27.01 -66.71
N ASN A 3 7.43 25.91 -66.01
CA ASN A 3 6.52 25.06 -65.25
C ASN A 3 5.79 25.84 -64.14
N LYS A 4 4.50 25.54 -63.93
CA LYS A 4 3.93 25.57 -62.58
C LYS A 4 3.01 24.36 -62.38
N LYS A 5 3.60 23.30 -61.81
CA LYS A 5 2.91 22.13 -61.28
C LYS A 5 1.92 22.58 -60.21
N ASN A 6 0.64 22.23 -60.41
CA ASN A 6 -0.43 22.43 -59.45
C ASN A 6 -0.56 21.17 -58.60
N SER A 7 0.07 21.12 -57.43
CA SER A 7 -0.10 20.02 -56.47
C SER A 7 -1.30 20.32 -55.56
N LYS A 8 -2.42 19.64 -55.82
CA LYS A 8 -3.57 19.57 -54.91
C LYS A 8 -3.12 18.96 -53.58
N LYS A 9 -3.25 19.71 -52.50
CA LYS A 9 -3.08 19.24 -51.12
C LYS A 9 -4.47 18.84 -50.61
N GLU A 10 -4.71 17.54 -50.49
CA GLU A 10 -5.92 17.01 -49.85
C GLU A 10 -5.89 17.31 -48.35
N GLU A 11 -6.79 18.16 -47.88
CA GLU A 11 -7.06 18.37 -46.46
C GLU A 11 -7.83 17.17 -45.89
N LYS A 12 -7.12 16.30 -45.16
CA LYS A 12 -7.75 15.32 -44.28
C LYS A 12 -8.36 16.05 -43.08
N LYS A 13 -9.68 16.30 -43.13
CA LYS A 13 -10.47 16.70 -41.96
C LYS A 13 -10.51 15.56 -40.95
N ASN A 14 -9.62 15.61 -39.95
CA ASN A 14 -9.73 14.80 -38.74
C ASN A 14 -10.95 15.28 -37.93
N ILE A 15 -12.06 14.56 -38.02
CA ILE A 15 -13.22 14.74 -37.15
C ILE A 15 -12.85 14.21 -35.77
N THR A 16 -12.35 15.07 -34.89
CA THR A 16 -12.15 14.74 -33.48
C THR A 16 -13.52 14.57 -32.82
N LYS A 17 -13.92 13.32 -32.56
CA LYS A 17 -15.09 13.03 -31.72
C LYS A 17 -14.90 13.72 -30.37
N LYS A 18 -15.78 14.67 -30.03
CA LYS A 18 -15.82 15.29 -28.69
C LYS A 18 -16.09 14.17 -27.67
N SER A 19 -15.08 13.84 -26.86
CA SER A 19 -15.20 12.90 -25.73
C SER A 19 -16.33 13.36 -24.80
N ALA A 20 -17.27 12.46 -24.52
CA ALA A 20 -18.37 12.72 -23.59
C ALA A 20 -17.80 13.00 -22.19
N ARG A 21 -18.25 14.10 -21.56
CA ARG A 21 -17.83 14.45 -20.20
C ARG A 21 -18.51 13.49 -19.21
N LEU A 22 -17.71 12.82 -18.39
CA LEU A 22 -18.21 12.02 -17.26
C LEU A 22 -18.51 12.96 -16.09
N ASN A 23 -19.58 12.67 -15.36
CA ASN A 23 -19.90 13.40 -14.13
C ASN A 23 -19.02 12.88 -12.98
N GLN A 24 -18.60 13.81 -12.11
CA GLN A 24 -17.76 13.47 -10.95
C GLN A 24 -18.44 12.49 -9.99
N THR A 25 -19.77 12.56 -9.86
CA THR A 25 -20.58 11.68 -9.03
C THR A 25 -20.66 10.25 -9.56
N ASP A 26 -20.46 10.08 -10.87
CA ASP A 26 -20.39 8.75 -11.48
C ASP A 26 -18.99 8.18 -11.36
N VAL A 27 -18.00 8.97 -11.81
CA VAL A 27 -16.58 8.63 -11.78
C VAL A 27 -15.79 9.87 -11.35
N PRO A 28 -15.18 9.86 -10.16
CA PRO A 28 -14.34 10.95 -9.71
C PRO A 28 -13.13 11.10 -10.64
N SER A 29 -12.78 12.34 -10.94
CA SER A 29 -11.66 12.64 -11.84
C SER A 29 -10.27 12.54 -11.19
N VAL A 30 -10.24 12.34 -9.87
CA VAL A 30 -9.03 12.15 -9.07
C VAL A 30 -9.32 11.06 -8.05
N THR A 31 -8.26 10.41 -7.56
CA THR A 31 -8.34 9.32 -6.58
C THR A 31 -8.81 9.80 -5.21
N LEU A 32 -9.28 8.86 -4.38
CA LEU A 32 -9.72 9.14 -3.00
C LEU A 32 -8.64 9.89 -2.19
N ASP A 33 -7.38 9.43 -2.23
CA ASP A 33 -6.28 10.07 -1.49
C ASP A 33 -6.05 11.53 -1.90
N LYS A 34 -6.18 11.84 -3.19
CA LYS A 34 -6.06 13.21 -3.68
C LYS A 34 -7.25 14.06 -3.22
N ALA A 35 -8.45 13.49 -3.22
CA ALA A 35 -9.65 14.15 -2.72
C ALA A 35 -9.58 14.40 -1.19
N LEU A 36 -8.98 13.48 -0.43
CA LEU A 36 -8.78 13.61 1.02
C LEU A 36 -7.90 14.79 1.40
N LYS A 37 -6.97 15.22 0.52
CA LYS A 37 -6.17 16.44 0.75
C LYS A 37 -7.03 17.69 0.96
N VAL A 38 -8.21 17.74 0.34
CA VAL A 38 -9.17 18.83 0.56
C VAL A 38 -9.61 18.85 2.03
N SER A 39 -10.06 17.71 2.53
CA SER A 39 -10.50 17.56 3.91
C SER A 39 -9.37 17.81 4.91
N GLN A 40 -8.18 17.28 4.63
CA GLN A 40 -6.99 17.49 5.44
C GLN A 40 -6.62 18.97 5.54
N ALA A 41 -6.65 19.72 4.42
CA ALA A 41 -6.35 21.15 4.41
C ALA A 41 -7.33 21.96 5.27
N ILE A 42 -8.61 21.59 5.30
CA ILE A 42 -9.62 22.23 6.16
C ILE A 42 -9.32 21.95 7.64
N ILE A 43 -8.93 20.72 7.98
CA ILE A 43 -8.58 20.35 9.36
C ILE A 43 -7.33 21.08 9.82
N ASP A 44 -6.26 21.04 9.04
CA ASP A 44 -4.94 21.53 9.47
C ASP A 44 -4.89 23.05 9.59
N ASN A 45 -5.57 23.77 8.68
CA ASN A 45 -5.49 25.23 8.62
C ASN A 45 -6.67 25.93 9.34
N TYR A 46 -7.81 25.24 9.49
CA TYR A 46 -9.05 25.85 9.98
C TYR A 46 -9.77 25.01 11.03
N ALA A 47 -9.09 24.02 11.63
CA ALA A 47 -9.61 23.15 12.68
C ALA A 47 -10.92 22.40 12.32
N GLY A 48 -11.22 22.24 11.02
CA GLY A 48 -12.44 21.57 10.56
C GLY A 48 -13.68 22.47 10.46
N ALA A 49 -13.56 23.77 10.71
CA ALA A 49 -14.67 24.71 10.56
C ALA A 49 -15.07 24.89 9.08
N PRO A 50 -16.33 25.25 8.78
CA PRO A 50 -16.75 25.64 7.43
C PRO A 50 -15.92 26.83 6.92
N ILE A 51 -15.44 26.75 5.68
CA ILE A 51 -14.60 27.79 5.08
C ILE A 51 -15.08 28.19 3.69
N LYS A 52 -14.67 29.38 3.22
CA LYS A 52 -14.96 29.83 1.85
C LYS A 52 -14.05 29.09 0.85
N PRO A 53 -14.48 28.87 -0.41
CA PRO A 53 -13.62 28.25 -1.44
C PRO A 53 -12.28 28.96 -1.66
N LEU A 54 -12.24 30.29 -1.49
CA LEU A 54 -11.00 31.07 -1.59
C LEU A 54 -9.99 30.68 -0.50
N GLN A 55 -10.44 30.46 0.73
CA GLN A 55 -9.61 30.04 1.85
C GLN A 55 -9.07 28.62 1.63
N LEU A 56 -9.93 27.72 1.12
CA LEU A 56 -9.49 26.37 0.77
C LEU A 56 -8.40 26.39 -0.30
N ALA A 57 -8.56 27.20 -1.35
CA ALA A 57 -7.58 27.31 -2.41
C ALA A 57 -6.23 27.85 -1.88
N GLN A 58 -6.27 28.81 -0.96
CA GLN A 58 -5.08 29.31 -0.27
C GLN A 58 -4.38 28.21 0.54
N ALA A 59 -5.12 27.44 1.34
CA ALA A 59 -4.57 26.33 2.13
C ALA A 59 -3.95 25.23 1.26
N LEU A 60 -4.51 24.99 0.07
CA LEU A 60 -4.00 24.03 -0.90
C LEU A 60 -2.87 24.60 -1.81
N ASN A 61 -2.51 25.88 -1.66
CA ASN A 61 -1.57 26.59 -2.52
C ASN A 61 -1.93 26.52 -4.02
N VAL A 62 -3.22 26.64 -4.34
CA VAL A 62 -3.73 26.63 -5.73
C VAL A 62 -4.61 27.84 -6.02
N THR A 63 -4.81 28.14 -7.30
CA THR A 63 -5.74 29.21 -7.69
C THR A 63 -7.19 28.72 -7.68
N PRO A 64 -8.15 29.46 -7.08
CA PRO A 64 -9.57 29.08 -7.05
C PRO A 64 -10.21 28.94 -8.45
N SER A 65 -9.67 29.65 -9.44
CA SER A 65 -10.13 29.59 -10.84
C SER A 65 -9.55 28.41 -11.63
N SER A 66 -8.60 27.66 -11.05
CA SER A 66 -7.93 26.55 -11.74
C SER A 66 -8.88 25.36 -11.97
N GLY A 67 -8.70 24.68 -13.10
CA GLY A 67 -9.45 23.45 -13.41
C GLY A 67 -9.20 22.36 -12.36
N GLY A 68 -7.95 22.20 -11.92
CA GLY A 68 -7.56 21.22 -10.90
C GLY A 68 -8.26 21.45 -9.56
N PHE A 69 -8.40 22.69 -9.10
CA PHE A 69 -9.14 23.00 -7.88
C PHE A 69 -10.62 22.60 -7.98
N ARG A 70 -11.28 22.91 -9.11
CA ARG A 70 -12.68 22.50 -9.35
C ARG A 70 -12.84 20.98 -9.36
N MET A 71 -11.89 20.27 -9.97
CA MET A 71 -11.87 18.80 -10.01
C MET A 71 -11.68 18.19 -8.62
N LEU A 72 -10.75 18.72 -7.81
CA LEU A 72 -10.52 18.28 -6.43
C LEU A 72 -11.77 18.47 -5.57
N CYS A 73 -12.41 19.64 -5.63
CA CYS A 73 -13.65 19.90 -4.90
C CYS A 73 -14.78 18.97 -5.37
N GLY A 74 -14.93 18.78 -6.69
CA GLY A 74 -15.95 17.90 -7.25
C GLY A 74 -15.77 16.44 -6.85
N ALA A 75 -14.54 15.93 -6.85
CA ALA A 75 -14.24 14.58 -6.39
C ALA A 75 -14.41 14.42 -4.88
N SER A 76 -14.02 15.43 -4.08
CA SER A 76 -14.23 15.42 -2.63
C SER A 76 -15.71 15.28 -2.27
N ILE A 77 -16.61 15.93 -3.02
CA ILE A 77 -18.06 15.74 -2.89
C ILE A 77 -18.47 14.33 -3.32
N ALA A 78 -17.96 13.84 -4.46
CA ALA A 78 -18.32 12.53 -4.99
C ALA A 78 -17.97 11.37 -4.04
N TYR A 79 -16.85 11.48 -3.33
CA TYR A 79 -16.45 10.54 -2.27
C TYR A 79 -17.17 10.80 -0.92
N GLY A 80 -18.04 11.80 -0.83
CA GLY A 80 -18.78 12.13 0.39
C GLY A 80 -17.92 12.73 1.51
N LEU A 81 -16.79 13.36 1.18
CA LEU A 81 -15.84 13.92 2.15
C LEU A 81 -16.18 15.35 2.54
N THR A 82 -16.76 16.12 1.63
CA THR A 82 -17.11 17.52 1.85
C THR A 82 -18.49 17.84 1.32
N LYS A 83 -19.10 18.86 1.92
CA LYS A 83 -20.32 19.51 1.46
C LYS A 83 -19.98 20.88 0.91
N GLY A 84 -20.45 21.15 -0.31
CA GLY A 84 -20.15 22.39 -1.02
C GLY A 84 -18.92 22.27 -1.91
N GLY A 85 -19.04 22.77 -3.14
CA GLY A 85 -17.98 22.72 -4.15
C GLY A 85 -17.24 24.05 -4.30
N TYR A 86 -16.48 24.15 -5.38
CA TYR A 86 -15.72 25.35 -5.72
C TYR A 86 -16.57 26.63 -5.86
N ASN A 87 -17.87 26.48 -6.14
CA ASN A 87 -18.85 27.55 -6.33
C ASN A 87 -19.83 27.69 -5.16
N ALA A 88 -19.67 26.93 -4.08
CA ALA A 88 -20.51 27.05 -2.90
C ALA A 88 -20.16 28.32 -2.10
N SER A 89 -21.10 28.80 -1.29
CA SER A 89 -20.82 29.89 -0.34
C SER A 89 -19.76 29.46 0.68
N GLU A 90 -19.86 28.22 1.15
CA GLU A 90 -18.98 27.61 2.13
C GLU A 90 -18.78 26.13 1.79
N ILE A 91 -17.65 25.59 2.23
CA ILE A 91 -17.26 24.19 2.14
C ILE A 91 -17.07 23.68 3.57
N SER A 92 -17.78 22.63 3.93
CA SER A 92 -17.70 21.99 5.25
C SER A 92 -17.33 20.51 5.12
N LEU A 93 -16.74 19.94 6.18
CA LEU A 93 -16.46 18.51 6.25
C LEU A 93 -17.74 17.72 6.50
N GLU A 94 -17.89 16.60 5.81
CA GLU A 94 -18.91 15.60 6.13
C GLU A 94 -18.41 14.67 7.25
N PRO A 95 -19.31 14.00 8.02
CA PRO A 95 -18.92 13.08 9.08
C PRO A 95 -17.96 11.99 8.61
N LEU A 96 -18.10 11.55 7.36
CA LEU A 96 -17.25 10.53 6.76
C LEU A 96 -15.78 10.95 6.69
N ALA A 97 -15.49 12.21 6.35
CA ALA A 97 -14.12 12.71 6.35
C ALA A 97 -13.49 12.73 7.74
N ASN A 98 -14.28 13.02 8.78
CA ASN A 98 -13.80 12.98 10.16
C ASN A 98 -13.49 11.55 10.59
N LYS A 99 -14.30 10.55 10.22
CA LYS A 99 -14.00 9.14 10.50
C LYS A 99 -12.69 8.68 9.85
N ILE A 100 -12.37 9.19 8.66
CA ILE A 100 -11.13 8.85 7.95
C ILE A 100 -9.90 9.54 8.59
N LEU A 101 -10.00 10.83 8.92
CA LEU A 101 -8.84 11.64 9.33
C LEU A 101 -8.64 11.71 10.85
N LYS A 102 -9.71 11.49 11.62
CA LYS A 102 -9.73 11.51 13.08
C LYS A 102 -10.55 10.31 13.61
N PRO A 103 -10.15 9.07 13.30
CA PRO A 103 -10.84 7.88 13.79
C PRO A 103 -10.81 7.84 15.32
N THR A 104 -11.91 7.40 15.92
CA THR A 104 -12.07 7.25 17.37
C THR A 104 -12.07 5.80 17.81
N ILE A 105 -12.21 4.88 16.86
CA ILE A 105 -12.24 3.43 17.05
C ILE A 105 -11.20 2.80 16.11
N GLU A 106 -10.64 1.65 16.50
CA GLU A 106 -9.72 0.89 15.64
C GLU A 106 -10.42 0.48 14.32
N ASP A 107 -9.67 0.53 13.21
CA ASP A 107 -10.11 0.25 11.84
C ASP A 107 -11.29 1.10 11.29
N GLU A 108 -11.70 2.14 12.02
CA GLU A 108 -12.75 3.07 11.59
C GLU A 108 -12.32 3.85 10.33
N ASP A 109 -11.03 4.18 10.20
CA ASP A 109 -10.51 4.91 9.05
C ASP A 109 -10.54 4.07 7.77
N ILE A 110 -10.18 2.79 7.84
CA ILE A 110 -10.21 1.85 6.72
C ILE A 110 -11.66 1.64 6.27
N THR A 111 -12.55 1.38 7.22
CA THR A 111 -13.99 1.19 6.96
C THR A 111 -14.60 2.44 6.31
N ALA A 112 -14.25 3.63 6.81
CA ALA A 112 -14.73 4.89 6.25
C ALA A 112 -14.13 5.19 4.86
N LYS A 113 -12.87 4.82 4.59
CA LYS A 113 -12.27 4.91 3.24
C LYS A 113 -12.98 4.00 2.25
N ILE A 114 -13.33 2.77 2.65
CA ILE A 114 -14.12 1.85 1.83
C ILE A 114 -15.50 2.43 1.55
N GLU A 115 -16.18 2.97 2.57
CA GLU A 115 -17.48 3.63 2.39
C GLU A 115 -17.37 4.80 1.40
N ALA A 116 -16.34 5.66 1.54
CA ALA A 116 -16.08 6.77 0.65
C ALA A 116 -15.84 6.30 -0.79
N PHE A 117 -14.98 5.30 -0.98
CA PHE A 117 -14.66 4.70 -2.28
C PHE A 117 -15.88 4.13 -3.00
N LEU A 118 -16.86 3.62 -2.25
CA LEU A 118 -18.11 3.08 -2.79
C LEU A 118 -19.22 4.13 -2.93
N LYS A 119 -19.00 5.42 -2.65
CA LYS A 119 -20.01 6.48 -2.90
C LYS A 119 -20.23 6.76 -4.40
N PRO A 120 -19.20 6.86 -5.26
CA PRO A 120 -19.42 7.12 -6.67
C PRO A 120 -20.16 5.98 -7.35
N ARG A 121 -21.14 6.31 -8.19
CA ARG A 121 -22.11 5.33 -8.72
C ARG A 121 -21.45 4.18 -9.46
N VAL A 122 -20.50 4.47 -10.35
CA VAL A 122 -19.84 3.44 -11.19
C VAL A 122 -19.02 2.48 -10.33
N PHE A 123 -18.33 3.01 -9.32
CA PHE A 123 -17.51 2.20 -8.42
C PHE A 123 -18.40 1.30 -7.58
N ASN A 124 -19.47 1.86 -7.01
CA ASN A 124 -20.48 1.13 -6.26
C ASN A 124 -21.08 -0.02 -7.08
N GLU A 125 -21.60 0.27 -8.28
CA GLU A 125 -22.26 -0.72 -9.14
C GLU A 125 -21.31 -1.84 -9.56
N PHE A 126 -20.07 -1.51 -9.92
CA PHE A 126 -19.08 -2.50 -10.35
C PHE A 126 -18.66 -3.42 -9.20
N PHE A 127 -18.28 -2.86 -8.06
CA PHE A 127 -17.82 -3.65 -6.91
C PHE A 127 -18.94 -4.50 -6.31
N ASN A 128 -20.16 -3.96 -6.21
CA ASN A 128 -21.30 -4.74 -5.73
C ASN A 128 -21.66 -5.88 -6.69
N ARG A 129 -21.58 -5.64 -8.01
CA ARG A 129 -21.86 -6.68 -9.02
C ARG A 129 -20.91 -7.87 -8.92
N TYR A 130 -19.65 -7.64 -8.56
CA TYR A 130 -18.61 -8.67 -8.47
C TYR A 130 -18.23 -9.05 -7.04
N ASN A 131 -18.98 -8.62 -6.03
CA ASN A 131 -18.72 -9.00 -4.64
C ASN A 131 -18.81 -10.53 -4.46
N GLY A 132 -17.73 -11.14 -3.96
CA GLY A 132 -17.56 -12.59 -3.85
C GLY A 132 -17.21 -13.30 -5.17
N ALA A 133 -17.03 -12.57 -6.26
CA ALA A 133 -16.74 -13.12 -7.59
C ALA A 133 -15.36 -12.68 -8.11
N ALA A 134 -14.83 -13.45 -9.06
CA ALA A 134 -13.61 -13.08 -9.76
C ALA A 134 -13.87 -11.84 -10.62
N ILE A 135 -12.89 -10.92 -10.64
CA ILE A 135 -12.89 -9.81 -11.57
C ILE A 135 -12.87 -10.41 -12.99
N PRO A 136 -13.82 -10.02 -13.86
CA PRO A 136 -13.87 -10.54 -15.22
C PRO A 136 -12.64 -10.07 -15.99
N ARG A 137 -12.34 -10.76 -17.09
CA ARG A 137 -11.28 -10.32 -18.00
C ARG A 137 -11.50 -8.88 -18.47
N ASP A 138 -10.41 -8.17 -18.73
CA ASP A 138 -10.40 -6.74 -19.07
C ASP A 138 -11.39 -6.34 -20.17
N ASP A 139 -11.57 -7.17 -21.21
CA ASP A 139 -12.53 -6.91 -22.29
C ASP A 139 -13.97 -6.95 -21.79
N ILE A 140 -14.31 -7.91 -20.95
CA ILE A 140 -15.64 -8.04 -20.34
C ILE A 140 -15.86 -6.92 -19.32
N ALA A 141 -14.86 -6.61 -18.51
CA ALA A 141 -14.91 -5.53 -17.52
C ALA A 141 -15.20 -4.17 -18.21
N LYS A 142 -14.53 -3.88 -19.33
CA LYS A 142 -14.77 -2.67 -20.13
C LYS A 142 -16.20 -2.63 -20.69
N ASN A 143 -16.70 -3.72 -21.25
CA ASN A 143 -18.07 -3.80 -21.75
C ASN A 143 -19.10 -3.55 -20.63
N VAL A 144 -18.84 -4.06 -19.43
CA VAL A 144 -19.68 -3.81 -18.24
C VAL A 144 -19.64 -2.34 -17.85
N LEU A 145 -18.46 -1.70 -17.85
CA LEU A 145 -18.32 -0.27 -17.60
C LEU A 145 -19.10 0.56 -18.64
N GLU A 146 -19.07 0.18 -19.91
CA GLU A 146 -19.89 0.83 -20.96
C GLU A 146 -21.38 0.69 -20.69
N GLN A 147 -21.82 -0.51 -20.28
CA GLN A 147 -23.22 -0.79 -19.96
C GLN A 147 -23.73 0.07 -18.78
N ILE A 148 -22.88 0.35 -17.79
CA ILE A 148 -23.24 1.22 -16.65
C ILE A 148 -23.01 2.72 -16.94
N GLY A 149 -22.72 3.09 -18.19
CA GLY A 149 -22.72 4.47 -18.66
C GLY A 149 -21.34 5.13 -18.78
N VAL A 150 -20.24 4.38 -18.69
CA VAL A 150 -18.89 4.92 -18.91
C VAL A 150 -18.61 5.00 -20.42
N PRO A 151 -18.19 6.16 -20.96
CA PRO A 151 -17.78 6.27 -22.36
C PRO A 151 -16.65 5.30 -22.73
N SER A 152 -16.74 4.66 -23.89
CA SER A 152 -15.80 3.62 -24.35
C SER A 152 -14.35 4.09 -24.42
N ASP A 153 -14.11 5.38 -24.67
CA ASP A 153 -12.78 5.99 -24.67
C ASP A 153 -12.16 6.10 -23.27
N LYS A 154 -12.96 5.93 -22.21
CA LYS A 154 -12.55 6.09 -20.80
C LYS A 154 -12.59 4.82 -19.98
N THR A 155 -13.28 3.78 -20.45
CA THR A 155 -13.45 2.51 -19.72
C THR A 155 -12.12 1.92 -19.24
N ASN A 156 -11.07 1.97 -20.04
CA ASN A 156 -9.75 1.47 -19.64
C ASN A 156 -9.18 2.24 -18.44
N SER A 157 -9.16 3.58 -18.51
CA SER A 157 -8.62 4.42 -17.45
C SER A 157 -9.45 4.33 -16.16
N VAL A 158 -10.77 4.22 -16.29
CA VAL A 158 -11.68 4.05 -15.15
C VAL A 158 -11.45 2.68 -14.50
N LEU A 159 -11.37 1.61 -15.29
CA LEU A 159 -11.10 0.26 -14.79
C LEU A 159 -9.76 0.21 -14.04
N GLU A 160 -8.68 0.70 -14.65
CA GLU A 160 -7.35 0.71 -14.04
C GLU A 160 -7.34 1.46 -12.69
N SER A 161 -7.93 2.67 -12.65
CA SER A 161 -7.96 3.48 -11.43
C SER A 161 -8.80 2.83 -10.34
N MET A 162 -9.97 2.31 -10.73
CA MET A 162 -10.92 1.66 -9.84
C MET A 162 -10.37 0.36 -9.24
N ILE A 163 -9.68 -0.47 -10.02
CA ILE A 163 -9.02 -1.69 -9.53
C ILE A 163 -7.83 -1.33 -8.63
N LEU A 164 -7.01 -0.35 -9.02
CA LEU A 164 -5.88 0.10 -8.21
C LEU A 164 -6.32 0.61 -6.83
N GLU A 165 -7.35 1.46 -6.79
CA GLU A 165 -7.91 1.98 -5.53
C GLU A 165 -8.54 0.84 -4.70
N GLY A 166 -9.29 -0.07 -5.32
CA GLY A 166 -9.85 -1.24 -4.63
C GLY A 166 -8.79 -2.16 -4.02
N GLU A 167 -7.68 -2.39 -4.72
CA GLU A 167 -6.53 -3.15 -4.20
C GLU A 167 -5.90 -2.46 -3.00
N SER A 168 -5.72 -1.14 -3.06
CA SER A 168 -5.15 -0.36 -1.95
C SER A 168 -6.01 -0.37 -0.68
N LEU A 169 -7.32 -0.56 -0.83
CA LEU A 169 -8.29 -0.65 0.26
C LEU A 169 -8.54 -2.08 0.75
N GLY A 170 -7.83 -3.08 0.19
CA GLY A 170 -8.01 -4.49 0.56
C GLY A 170 -9.31 -5.11 0.06
N LEU A 171 -10.01 -4.48 -0.88
CA LEU A 171 -11.27 -4.97 -1.45
C LEU A 171 -11.06 -6.03 -2.54
N ILE A 172 -9.79 -6.30 -2.90
CA ILE A 172 -9.41 -7.24 -3.95
C ILE A 172 -8.39 -8.23 -3.40
N ILE A 173 -8.71 -9.52 -3.50
CA ILE A 173 -7.89 -10.64 -3.01
C ILE A 173 -7.36 -11.42 -4.21
N ASP A 174 -6.07 -11.75 -4.23
CA ASP A 174 -5.50 -12.65 -5.22
C ASP A 174 -5.53 -14.11 -4.71
N LEU A 175 -6.23 -14.97 -5.43
CA LEU A 175 -6.27 -16.40 -5.20
C LEU A 175 -5.74 -17.13 -6.43
N LYS A 176 -4.52 -17.68 -6.32
CA LYS A 176 -3.86 -18.47 -7.37
C LYS A 176 -3.78 -17.73 -8.72
N GLY A 177 -3.53 -16.42 -8.71
CA GLY A 177 -3.40 -15.58 -9.89
C GLY A 177 -4.74 -15.07 -10.44
N LYS A 178 -5.85 -15.29 -9.72
CA LYS A 178 -7.17 -14.73 -10.04
C LYS A 178 -7.54 -13.72 -8.97
N LYS A 179 -7.92 -12.51 -9.39
CA LYS A 179 -8.35 -11.44 -8.49
C LYS A 179 -9.85 -11.57 -8.21
N TYR A 180 -10.25 -11.52 -6.95
CA TYR A 180 -11.63 -11.59 -6.47
C TYR A 180 -11.98 -10.31 -5.72
N ILE A 181 -13.19 -9.79 -5.91
CA ILE A 181 -13.67 -8.65 -5.13
C ILE A 181 -14.34 -9.16 -3.85
N GLN A 182 -13.99 -8.57 -2.71
CA GLN A 182 -14.53 -8.88 -1.40
C GLN A 182 -14.81 -7.57 -0.66
N LEU A 183 -16.09 -7.21 -0.50
CA LEU A 183 -16.49 -5.97 0.16
C LEU A 183 -16.46 -6.05 1.69
N GLU A 184 -16.62 -7.25 2.24
CA GLU A 184 -16.42 -7.49 3.66
C GLU A 184 -14.93 -7.72 3.91
N VAL A 185 -14.25 -6.70 4.43
CA VAL A 185 -12.93 -6.89 5.04
C VAL A 185 -13.15 -7.62 6.36
N LYS A 186 -13.39 -8.93 6.30
CA LYS A 186 -13.10 -9.78 7.45
C LYS A 186 -11.59 -9.71 7.60
N ASN A 187 -11.13 -9.22 8.75
CA ASN A 187 -9.76 -9.42 9.20
C ASN A 187 -9.53 -10.93 9.17
N PHE A 188 -9.03 -11.44 8.04
CA PHE A 188 -8.35 -12.71 8.01
C PHE A 188 -7.08 -12.47 8.81
N ASP A 189 -7.19 -12.62 10.13
CA ASP A 189 -6.06 -13.13 10.88
C ASP A 189 -5.55 -14.33 10.09
N SER A 190 -4.33 -14.20 9.58
CA SER A 190 -3.62 -15.27 8.90
C SER A 190 -3.22 -16.33 9.93
N THR A 191 -4.20 -16.99 10.51
CA THR A 191 -4.10 -18.22 11.29
C THR A 191 -5.30 -19.06 10.92
N GLU A 192 -5.12 -19.87 9.88
CA GLU A 192 -5.56 -21.27 9.77
C GLU A 192 -5.67 -21.64 8.28
N SER A 193 -4.52 -21.97 7.70
CA SER A 193 -4.51 -23.00 6.66
C SER A 193 -4.78 -24.34 7.36
N LYS A 194 -6.06 -24.68 7.53
CA LYS A 194 -6.46 -26.07 7.77
C LYS A 194 -7.03 -26.63 6.48
N ASP A 195 -6.22 -27.53 5.94
CA ASP A 195 -6.52 -28.61 4.99
C ASP A 195 -7.98 -28.70 4.51
N ILE A 196 -8.15 -28.43 3.22
CA ILE A 196 -9.27 -28.96 2.45
C ILE A 196 -9.05 -30.48 2.36
N LYS A 197 -9.71 -31.24 3.23
CA LYS A 197 -10.11 -32.62 2.92
C LYS A 197 -11.60 -32.62 2.60
N THR A 198 -11.86 -32.87 1.33
CA THR A 198 -13.10 -33.42 0.77
C THR A 198 -13.77 -34.41 1.72
N ASN A 199 -15.05 -34.21 1.99
CA ASN A 199 -16.06 -35.27 1.92
C ASN A 199 -17.43 -34.67 1.63
N ILE A 200 -18.01 -35.17 0.53
CA ILE A 200 -19.39 -35.00 0.08
C ILE A 200 -20.27 -35.88 0.97
N SER A 201 -21.41 -35.34 1.43
CA SER A 201 -22.74 -35.99 1.59
C SER A 201 -23.58 -35.06 2.49
N ASP A 202 -24.45 -34.23 1.93
CA ASP A 202 -25.85 -34.48 1.58
C ASP A 202 -26.83 -34.38 2.77
N ASP A 203 -27.83 -33.53 2.51
CA ASP A 203 -29.18 -33.47 3.07
C ASP A 203 -29.49 -32.90 4.48
N SER A 204 -30.17 -31.74 4.42
CA SER A 204 -31.49 -31.49 5.00
C SER A 204 -31.68 -31.06 6.46
N LEU A 205 -32.38 -29.90 6.55
CA LEU A 205 -33.46 -29.56 7.50
C LEU A 205 -33.11 -29.12 8.95
N LEU A 206 -33.12 -27.79 9.12
CA LEU A 206 -33.74 -27.04 10.24
C LEU A 206 -35.21 -27.49 10.50
N PRO A 207 -35.91 -27.08 11.59
CA PRO A 207 -35.49 -26.35 12.81
C PRO A 207 -36.24 -26.76 14.13
N LYS A 208 -36.00 -25.98 15.20
CA LYS A 208 -36.97 -25.38 16.17
C LYS A 208 -36.91 -25.78 17.66
N ASN A 209 -36.78 -24.70 18.44
CA ASN A 209 -37.41 -24.36 19.72
C ASN A 209 -36.86 -24.98 21.02
N LEU A 210 -36.49 -24.12 21.97
CA LEU A 210 -37.37 -23.75 23.09
C LEU A 210 -36.84 -22.48 23.80
N GLU A 211 -37.80 -21.64 24.16
CA GLU A 211 -37.68 -20.31 24.76
C GLU A 211 -37.50 -20.35 26.29
N GLU A 212 -36.90 -19.26 26.79
CA GLU A 212 -37.14 -18.51 28.04
C GLU A 212 -37.16 -19.23 29.41
N ASN A 213 -36.31 -18.74 30.33
CA ASN A 213 -36.81 -18.02 31.52
C ASN A 213 -35.70 -17.23 32.25
N VAL A 214 -36.16 -16.15 32.87
CA VAL A 214 -35.44 -15.08 33.58
C VAL A 214 -35.35 -15.46 35.07
N ASP A 215 -34.21 -15.27 35.76
CA ASP A 215 -34.09 -14.35 36.89
C ASP A 215 -32.73 -14.37 37.63
N ASN A 216 -32.48 -13.22 38.27
CA ASN A 216 -31.32 -12.69 38.99
C ASN A 216 -30.55 -13.60 39.97
N SER A 217 -29.23 -13.41 40.07
CA SER A 217 -28.56 -12.77 41.24
C SER A 217 -27.02 -12.90 41.27
N ASN A 218 -26.36 -11.77 41.56
CA ASN A 218 -25.05 -11.57 42.21
C ASN A 218 -23.84 -12.46 41.85
N ILE A 219 -22.89 -11.94 41.05
CA ILE A 219 -21.47 -12.32 41.16
C ILE A 219 -20.56 -11.09 41.01
N HIS A 220 -19.65 -10.99 41.99
CA HIS A 220 -18.51 -10.10 42.17
C HIS A 220 -17.93 -9.35 40.96
N GLU A 221 -17.77 -8.05 41.20
CA GLU A 221 -16.72 -7.17 40.69
C GLU A 221 -15.34 -7.86 40.79
N LYS A 222 -14.79 -8.27 39.64
CA LYS A 222 -13.36 -8.52 39.47
C LYS A 222 -12.80 -7.34 38.68
N GLU A 223 -11.91 -6.60 39.31
CA GLU A 223 -11.04 -5.62 38.66
C GLU A 223 -10.42 -6.24 37.40
N VAL A 224 -10.67 -5.59 36.26
CA VAL A 224 -9.96 -5.86 35.01
C VAL A 224 -8.65 -5.05 35.08
N PRO A 225 -7.46 -5.69 35.00
CA PRO A 225 -6.21 -4.94 34.95
C PRO A 225 -6.13 -4.12 33.65
N PRO A 226 -5.43 -2.98 33.66
CA PRO A 226 -5.41 -2.06 32.53
C PRO A 226 -4.78 -2.72 31.30
N LEU A 227 -5.41 -2.53 30.14
CA LEU A 227 -4.93 -3.00 28.84
C LEU A 227 -3.60 -2.29 28.51
N ASN A 228 -2.51 -3.07 28.52
CA ASN A 228 -1.15 -2.62 28.24
C ASN A 228 -1.03 -1.98 26.85
N LYS A 229 -0.51 -0.74 26.80
CA LYS A 229 0.03 -0.10 25.58
C LYS A 229 1.34 -0.74 25.08
N ASP A 230 1.86 -1.74 25.80
CA ASP A 230 3.17 -2.37 25.53
C ASP A 230 3.16 -3.34 24.33
N ASN A 231 2.01 -3.89 23.94
CA ASN A 231 1.95 -4.94 22.92
C ASN A 231 2.38 -4.47 21.51
N LYS A 232 2.05 -3.22 21.09
CA LYS A 232 2.44 -2.70 19.76
C LYS A 232 3.96 -2.44 19.65
N HIS A 233 4.62 -2.11 20.77
CA HIS A 233 6.07 -1.91 20.81
C HIS A 233 6.82 -3.24 20.72
N ASP A 234 6.31 -4.27 21.41
CA ASP A 234 6.88 -5.61 21.39
C ASP A 234 6.72 -6.32 20.03
N GLU A 235 5.63 -6.08 19.31
CA GLU A 235 5.45 -6.63 17.95
C GLU A 235 6.43 -6.04 16.94
N LYS A 236 6.70 -4.73 17.01
CA LYS A 236 7.67 -4.08 16.12
C LYS A 236 9.08 -4.59 16.34
N ILE A 237 9.49 -4.77 17.61
CA ILE A 237 10.82 -5.26 17.99
C ILE A 237 11.11 -6.65 17.39
N LYS A 238 10.07 -7.47 17.21
CA LYS A 238 10.19 -8.82 16.65
C LYS A 238 10.30 -8.85 15.13
N LYS A 239 9.89 -7.80 14.42
CA LYS A 239 9.92 -7.74 12.95
C LYS A 239 11.31 -7.37 12.44
N VAL A 240 11.85 -8.18 11.55
CA VAL A 240 13.18 -8.01 10.95
C VAL A 240 13.03 -7.79 9.46
N PHE A 241 13.47 -6.63 9.00
CA PHE A 241 13.51 -6.29 7.60
C PHE A 241 14.61 -7.07 6.88
N ILE A 242 14.34 -7.66 5.73
CA ILE A 242 15.33 -8.37 4.92
C ILE A 242 15.38 -7.73 3.55
N THR A 243 16.57 -7.25 3.18
CA THR A 243 16.85 -6.82 1.81
C THR A 243 17.53 -7.94 1.05
N HIS A 244 17.31 -7.96 -0.26
CA HIS A 244 17.97 -8.88 -1.16
C HIS A 244 18.36 -8.13 -2.42
N GLY A 245 19.53 -8.44 -2.97
CA GLY A 245 19.87 -8.04 -4.33
C GLY A 245 19.05 -8.82 -5.36
N LYS A 246 19.62 -9.01 -6.56
CA LYS A 246 19.05 -9.94 -7.56
C LYS A 246 18.98 -11.40 -7.08
N ASN A 247 19.78 -11.76 -6.09
CA ASN A 247 19.90 -13.12 -5.59
C ASN A 247 18.95 -13.37 -4.41
N THR A 248 17.88 -14.10 -4.67
CA THR A 248 16.88 -14.45 -3.65
C THR A 248 17.18 -15.76 -2.92
N LYS A 249 18.29 -16.46 -3.24
CA LYS A 249 18.60 -17.80 -2.70
C LYS A 249 18.77 -17.78 -1.17
N PHE A 250 19.21 -16.66 -0.61
CA PHE A 250 19.47 -16.52 0.83
C PHE A 250 18.24 -16.17 1.66
N ILE A 251 17.13 -15.78 1.04
CA ILE A 251 15.91 -15.35 1.74
C ILE A 251 15.36 -16.49 2.61
N ASP A 252 15.19 -17.68 2.04
CA ASP A 252 14.58 -18.81 2.77
C ASP A 252 15.48 -19.34 3.89
N PRO A 253 16.81 -19.49 3.71
CA PRO A 253 17.74 -19.74 4.82
C PRO A 253 17.64 -18.70 5.94
N ILE A 254 17.64 -17.40 5.61
CA ILE A 254 17.55 -16.32 6.62
C ILE A 254 16.22 -16.38 7.37
N LYS A 255 15.09 -16.62 6.67
CA LYS A 255 13.77 -16.80 7.32
C LYS A 255 13.78 -17.93 8.34
N LYS A 256 14.40 -19.07 8.00
CA LYS A 256 14.54 -20.19 8.93
C LYS A 256 15.38 -19.80 10.14
N LEU A 257 16.51 -19.13 9.94
CA LEU A 257 17.36 -18.67 11.04
C LEU A 257 16.64 -17.69 11.98
N LEU A 258 15.89 -16.74 11.43
CA LEU A 258 15.07 -15.81 12.21
C LEU A 258 13.96 -16.51 13.01
N SER A 259 13.36 -17.57 12.45
CA SER A 259 12.35 -18.34 13.17
C SER A 259 12.90 -19.01 14.43
N PHE A 260 14.16 -19.49 14.41
CA PHE A 260 14.82 -20.00 15.61
C PHE A 260 15.09 -18.91 16.66
N GLY A 261 15.21 -17.65 16.22
CA GLY A 261 15.36 -16.48 17.09
C GLY A 261 14.03 -15.89 17.59
N GLU A 262 12.88 -16.48 17.25
CA GLU A 262 11.53 -15.93 17.50
C GLU A 262 11.29 -14.56 16.86
N LEU A 263 11.98 -14.30 15.75
CA LEU A 263 11.87 -13.07 14.97
C LEU A 263 11.06 -13.30 13.69
N GLN A 264 10.31 -12.28 13.28
CA GLN A 264 9.42 -12.33 12.12
C GLN A 264 10.07 -11.66 10.91
N PRO A 265 10.35 -12.40 9.82
CA PRO A 265 10.96 -11.83 8.62
C PRO A 265 9.95 -11.02 7.80
N LEU A 266 10.30 -9.77 7.46
CA LEU A 266 9.61 -8.97 6.46
C LEU A 266 10.55 -8.79 5.26
N VAL A 267 10.23 -9.42 4.13
CA VAL A 267 11.04 -9.33 2.91
C VAL A 267 10.45 -8.26 2.01
N SER A 268 11.20 -7.19 1.73
CA SER A 268 10.78 -6.23 0.72
C SER A 268 11.22 -6.70 -0.65
N VAL A 269 10.26 -6.89 -1.53
CA VAL A 269 10.56 -7.10 -2.94
C VAL A 269 10.74 -5.73 -3.58
N GLU A 270 11.91 -5.48 -4.18
CA GLU A 270 12.21 -4.32 -5.02
C GLU A 270 11.41 -4.35 -6.35
N LYS A 271 10.08 -4.38 -6.28
CA LYS A 271 9.21 -4.19 -7.44
C LYS A 271 8.68 -2.76 -7.43
N THR A 272 8.99 -2.01 -8.47
CA THR A 272 8.31 -0.75 -8.78
C THR A 272 6.84 -1.07 -9.04
N THR A 273 5.96 -0.69 -8.13
CA THR A 273 4.56 -0.46 -8.49
C THR A 273 4.46 0.96 -9.04
N ILE A 274 3.58 1.21 -10.00
CA ILE A 274 3.41 2.53 -10.63
C ILE A 274 3.02 3.60 -9.59
N SER A 275 2.50 3.17 -8.43
CA SER A 275 1.88 4.03 -7.41
C SER A 275 2.77 4.40 -6.23
N GLN A 276 3.91 3.72 -6.04
CA GLN A 276 4.84 4.03 -4.96
C GLN A 276 6.29 3.90 -5.44
N PRO A 277 7.12 4.96 -5.32
CA PRO A 277 8.55 4.84 -5.56
C PRO A 277 9.16 3.73 -4.70
N VAL A 278 10.07 2.93 -5.27
CA VAL A 278 10.77 1.85 -4.55
C VAL A 278 11.40 2.34 -3.24
N PRO A 279 12.07 3.52 -3.18
CA PRO A 279 12.59 4.04 -1.92
C PRO A 279 11.52 4.28 -0.86
N ASP A 280 10.34 4.79 -1.23
CA ASP A 280 9.25 5.07 -0.28
C ASP A 280 8.68 3.78 0.29
N LYS A 281 8.53 2.75 -0.55
CA LYS A 281 8.09 1.42 -0.13
C LYS A 281 9.10 0.80 0.85
N VAL A 282 10.38 0.77 0.47
CA VAL A 282 11.48 0.24 1.29
C VAL A 282 11.49 0.95 2.66
N MET A 283 11.37 2.26 2.69
CA MET A 283 11.36 3.03 3.94
C MET A 283 10.13 2.77 4.82
N ASN A 284 8.96 2.54 4.22
CA ASN A 284 7.76 2.19 4.96
C ASN A 284 7.85 0.78 5.57
N ASP A 285 8.32 -0.19 4.78
CA ASP A 285 8.56 -1.54 5.25
C ASP A 285 9.58 -1.53 6.40
N MET A 286 10.69 -0.80 6.26
CA MET A 286 11.68 -0.61 7.32
C MET A 286 11.09 0.02 8.58
N ARG A 287 10.27 1.07 8.48
CA ARG A 287 9.65 1.70 9.67
C ARG A 287 8.75 0.76 10.47
N SER A 288 8.21 -0.28 9.82
CA SER A 288 7.39 -1.31 10.46
C SER A 288 8.21 -2.40 11.19
N CYS A 289 9.53 -2.41 11.02
CA CYS A 289 10.46 -3.36 11.64
C CYS A 289 11.24 -2.75 12.80
N GLY A 290 11.82 -3.61 13.64
CA GLY A 290 12.70 -3.24 14.77
C GLY A 290 14.17 -3.55 14.53
N SER A 291 14.51 -4.21 13.42
CA SER A 291 15.87 -4.48 12.98
C SER A 291 15.92 -4.82 11.49
N ALA A 292 17.12 -4.92 10.92
CA ALA A 292 17.31 -5.33 9.53
C ALA A 292 18.46 -6.30 9.31
N ILE A 293 18.34 -7.13 8.27
CA ILE A 293 19.43 -7.89 7.65
C ILE A 293 19.54 -7.37 6.22
N ILE A 294 20.67 -6.76 5.89
CA ILE A 294 20.91 -6.17 4.58
C ILE A 294 21.89 -7.05 3.83
N HIS A 295 21.46 -7.57 2.68
CA HIS A 295 22.29 -8.41 1.83
C HIS A 295 23.11 -7.55 0.86
N VAL A 296 24.43 -7.72 0.88
CA VAL A 296 25.39 -6.96 0.06
C VAL A 296 26.14 -7.92 -0.85
N GLU A 297 25.86 -7.84 -2.15
CA GLU A 297 26.44 -8.68 -3.20
C GLU A 297 27.13 -7.86 -4.31
N ASP A 298 27.92 -8.52 -5.15
CA ASP A 298 28.68 -7.96 -6.26
C ASP A 298 27.79 -7.65 -7.47
N GLU A 299 26.95 -6.62 -7.34
CA GLU A 299 25.98 -6.28 -8.39
C GLU A 299 26.53 -5.39 -9.51
N LEU A 300 27.54 -4.56 -9.22
CA LEU A 300 28.15 -3.63 -10.16
C LEU A 300 29.66 -3.86 -10.25
N LYS A 301 30.13 -4.19 -11.45
CA LYS A 301 31.55 -4.25 -11.80
C LYS A 301 31.85 -3.07 -12.71
N LEU A 302 32.71 -2.15 -12.28
CA LEU A 302 33.23 -1.09 -13.12
C LEU A 302 34.66 -1.42 -13.52
N ILE A 303 34.97 -1.24 -14.81
CA ILE A 303 36.32 -1.38 -15.31
C ILE A 303 36.89 0.04 -15.42
N ASP A 304 38.03 0.29 -14.77
CA ASP A 304 38.73 1.56 -14.89
C ASP A 304 39.45 1.70 -16.24
N ASP A 305 39.95 2.89 -16.56
CA ASP A 305 40.71 3.16 -17.79
C ASP A 305 42.01 2.32 -17.91
N LYS A 306 42.38 1.59 -16.85
CA LYS A 306 43.54 0.69 -16.79
C LYS A 306 43.14 -0.79 -16.85
N ALA A 307 41.88 -1.09 -17.23
CA ALA A 307 41.32 -2.43 -17.32
C ALA A 307 41.26 -3.20 -15.99
N ASN A 308 41.30 -2.52 -14.84
CA ASN A 308 41.07 -3.17 -13.54
C ASN A 308 39.58 -3.21 -13.22
N GLU A 309 39.08 -4.38 -12.84
CA GLU A 309 37.72 -4.56 -12.33
C GLU A 309 37.63 -4.09 -10.87
N HIS A 310 36.76 -3.12 -10.62
CA HIS A 310 36.35 -2.67 -9.29
C HIS A 310 34.91 -3.10 -9.05
N VAL A 311 34.71 -3.91 -8.01
CA VAL A 311 33.37 -4.26 -7.51
C VAL A 311 32.87 -3.10 -6.66
N ILE A 312 31.75 -2.49 -7.07
CA ILE A 312 31.13 -1.36 -6.38
C ILE A 312 29.76 -1.81 -5.86
N ILE A 313 29.41 -1.33 -4.67
CA ILE A 313 28.11 -1.59 -4.05
C ILE A 313 27.02 -0.86 -4.81
N ASN A 314 25.87 -1.52 -4.99
CA ASN A 314 24.70 -0.88 -5.57
C ASN A 314 24.27 0.36 -4.75
N PRO A 315 24.06 1.52 -5.38
CA PRO A 315 23.53 2.71 -4.71
C PRO A 315 22.25 2.45 -3.88
N ASN A 316 21.38 1.54 -4.30
CA ASN A 316 20.17 1.18 -3.55
C ASN A 316 20.53 0.58 -2.18
N VAL A 317 21.48 -0.37 -2.16
CA VAL A 317 21.97 -1.01 -0.94
C VAL A 317 22.59 0.04 -0.01
N LEU A 318 23.27 1.06 -0.53
CA LEU A 318 23.79 2.16 0.30
C LEU A 318 22.68 2.98 0.96
N ILE A 319 21.55 3.20 0.28
CA ILE A 319 20.38 3.88 0.84
C ILE A 319 19.78 3.04 1.98
N GLU A 320 19.66 1.73 1.79
CA GLU A 320 19.17 0.79 2.81
C GLU A 320 20.07 0.77 4.05
N ILE A 321 21.39 0.72 3.86
CA ILE A 321 22.35 0.77 4.97
C ILE A 321 22.22 2.10 5.73
N GLY A 322 22.16 3.22 5.02
CA GLY A 322 21.97 4.53 5.64
C GLY A 322 20.65 4.64 6.42
N ALA A 323 19.56 4.10 5.87
CA ALA A 323 18.27 4.06 6.53
C ALA A 323 18.29 3.16 7.77
N ALA A 324 18.93 1.99 7.71
CA ALA A 324 19.04 1.07 8.83
C ALA A 324 19.86 1.66 9.99
N MET A 325 20.96 2.36 9.68
CA MET A 325 21.74 3.10 10.67
C MET A 325 20.89 4.15 11.40
N ALA A 326 20.04 4.86 10.66
CA ALA A 326 19.17 5.89 11.23
C ALA A 326 18.00 5.31 12.05
N LEU A 327 17.37 4.23 11.57
CA LEU A 327 16.15 3.68 12.17
C LEU A 327 16.42 2.68 13.30
N TYR A 328 17.51 1.92 13.23
CA TYR A 328 17.76 0.78 14.11
C TYR A 328 19.02 0.92 14.97
N GLY A 329 19.84 1.96 14.74
CA GLY A 329 21.07 2.15 15.48
C GLY A 329 22.03 0.99 15.25
N ARG A 330 22.19 0.10 16.25
CA ARG A 330 23.04 -1.11 16.14
C ARG A 330 22.28 -2.39 15.81
N ARG A 331 20.95 -2.34 15.76
CA ARG A 331 20.06 -3.48 15.49
C ARG A 331 19.96 -3.78 13.99
N PHE A 332 21.08 -3.89 13.28
CA PHE A 332 21.08 -4.38 11.91
C PHE A 332 22.35 -5.17 11.60
N ILE A 333 22.24 -6.11 10.66
CA ILE A 333 23.34 -7.00 10.25
C ILE A 333 23.59 -6.78 8.76
N LEU A 334 24.85 -6.63 8.39
CA LEU A 334 25.28 -6.67 7.00
C LEU A 334 25.69 -8.10 6.64
N LEU A 335 24.99 -8.72 5.70
CA LEU A 335 25.38 -10.02 5.13
C LEU A 335 26.14 -9.77 3.82
N VAL A 336 27.46 -9.87 3.86
CA VAL A 336 28.35 -9.38 2.80
C VAL A 336 29.04 -10.55 2.10
N LYS A 337 29.03 -10.56 0.77
CA LYS A 337 29.82 -11.54 0.00
C LYS A 337 31.32 -11.29 0.17
N GLU A 338 32.08 -12.36 0.32
CA GLU A 338 33.54 -12.29 0.42
C GLU A 338 34.15 -11.56 -0.79
N GLY A 339 35.20 -10.77 -0.56
CA GLY A 339 35.83 -9.95 -1.60
C GLY A 339 35.18 -8.59 -1.87
N ILE A 340 33.99 -8.30 -1.35
CA ILE A 340 33.39 -6.95 -1.43
C ILE A 340 34.05 -6.02 -0.40
N LYS A 341 34.52 -4.86 -0.90
CA LYS A 341 35.06 -3.78 -0.08
C LYS A 341 33.98 -2.76 0.24
N LEU A 342 33.66 -2.62 1.53
CA LEU A 342 32.76 -1.57 1.99
C LEU A 342 33.46 -0.19 1.97
N PRO A 343 32.74 0.90 1.59
CA PRO A 343 33.22 2.27 1.72
C PRO A 343 33.73 2.59 3.13
N SER A 344 34.68 3.51 3.27
CA SER A 344 35.30 3.89 4.55
C SER A 344 34.29 4.23 5.65
N ASN A 345 33.17 4.85 5.28
CA ASN A 345 32.13 5.28 6.21
C ASN A 345 31.29 4.12 6.77
N LEU A 346 31.39 2.93 6.17
CA LEU A 346 30.73 1.70 6.60
C LEU A 346 31.71 0.70 7.21
N GLN A 347 33.01 1.01 7.21
CA GLN A 347 34.04 0.19 7.86
C GLN A 347 33.88 0.28 9.38
N GLY A 348 33.77 -0.87 10.04
CA GLY A 348 33.51 -0.97 11.48
C GLY A 348 32.07 -1.28 11.87
N LEU A 349 31.15 -1.35 10.90
CA LEU A 349 29.84 -1.97 11.12
C LEU A 349 29.99 -3.48 11.28
N PHE A 350 29.10 -4.10 12.05
CA PHE A 350 29.09 -5.56 12.20
C PHE A 350 28.66 -6.21 10.88
N GLU A 351 29.50 -7.12 10.39
CA GLU A 351 29.29 -7.84 9.13
C GLU A 351 29.43 -9.35 9.33
N VAL A 352 28.54 -10.10 8.68
CA VAL A 352 28.66 -11.53 8.48
C VAL A 352 29.09 -11.73 7.04
N ARG A 353 30.29 -12.28 6.84
CA ARG A 353 30.77 -12.61 5.51
C ARG A 353 30.45 -14.04 5.11
N TYR A 354 30.07 -14.24 3.85
CA TYR A 354 29.81 -15.55 3.26
C TYR A 354 30.56 -15.71 1.94
N ASP A 355 30.87 -16.95 1.57
CA ASP A 355 31.54 -17.29 0.32
C ASP A 355 30.63 -18.13 -0.59
N GLY A 356 30.79 -17.96 -1.91
CA GLY A 356 30.02 -18.68 -2.92
C GLY A 356 28.52 -18.36 -2.96
N ASP A 357 27.72 -19.40 -3.20
CA ASP A 357 26.28 -19.33 -3.49
C ASP A 357 25.38 -19.78 -2.31
N ALA A 358 25.98 -20.11 -1.17
CA ALA A 358 25.29 -20.63 0.01
C ALA A 358 25.92 -20.12 1.31
N LEU A 359 25.15 -20.08 2.40
CA LEU A 359 25.70 -19.79 3.72
C LEU A 359 26.44 -21.03 4.19
N ASP A 360 27.76 -20.92 4.34
CA ASP A 360 28.55 -21.99 4.93
C ASP A 360 28.24 -22.12 6.43
N GLY A 361 28.73 -23.19 7.06
CA GLY A 361 28.47 -23.47 8.47
C GLY A 361 28.94 -22.33 9.39
N ASN A 362 30.09 -21.72 9.07
CA ASN A 362 30.66 -20.64 9.87
C ASN A 362 29.85 -19.34 9.74
N ALA A 363 29.46 -18.93 8.53
CA ALA A 363 28.61 -17.76 8.33
C ALA A 363 27.22 -17.96 8.95
N THR A 364 26.69 -19.18 8.89
CA THR A 364 25.40 -19.52 9.50
C THR A 364 25.44 -19.34 11.02
N ILE A 365 26.48 -19.85 11.68
CA ILE A 365 26.65 -19.71 13.13
C ILE A 365 26.82 -18.24 13.51
N LYS A 366 27.69 -17.50 12.81
CA LYS A 366 27.89 -16.06 13.05
C LYS A 366 26.60 -15.26 12.85
N LEU A 367 25.80 -15.59 11.84
CA LEU A 367 24.52 -14.95 11.59
C LEU A 367 23.52 -15.23 12.72
N LEU A 368 23.49 -16.46 13.23
CA LEU A 368 22.63 -16.83 14.37
C LEU A 368 23.05 -16.11 15.66
N GLU A 369 24.35 -16.03 15.95
CA GLU A 369 24.89 -15.25 17.08
C GLU A 369 24.49 -13.78 16.97
N ALA A 370 24.63 -13.19 15.78
CA ALA A 370 24.26 -11.81 15.51
C ALA A 370 22.75 -11.55 15.65
N ILE A 371 21.91 -12.48 15.15
CA ILE A 371 20.46 -12.42 15.31
C ILE A 371 20.08 -12.43 16.80
N ASN A 372 20.77 -13.23 17.61
CA ASN A 372 20.52 -13.28 19.04
C ASN A 372 20.99 -12.00 19.74
N ASP A 373 22.12 -11.42 19.33
CA ASP A 373 22.61 -10.15 19.89
C ASP A 373 21.68 -8.97 19.61
N ILE A 374 21.03 -8.92 18.43
CA ILE A 374 20.00 -7.90 18.12
C ILE A 374 18.90 -7.85 19.18
N LYS A 375 18.50 -9.01 19.74
CA LYS A 375 17.46 -9.08 20.77
C LYS A 375 17.87 -8.36 22.06
N ASN A 376 19.17 -8.29 22.35
CA ASN A 376 19.72 -7.71 23.58
C ASN A 376 19.94 -6.20 23.49
N GLN A 377 19.85 -5.61 22.30
CA GLN A 377 20.08 -4.18 22.08
C GLN A 377 18.75 -3.42 22.06
N SER A 378 18.69 -2.20 22.60
CA SER A 378 17.49 -1.34 22.51
C SER A 378 17.40 -0.59 21.18
N LEU A 379 16.19 -0.23 20.77
CA LEU A 379 15.98 0.70 19.65
C LEU A 379 16.52 2.10 20.01
N PRO A 380 17.06 2.85 19.03
CA PRO A 380 17.40 4.26 19.24
C PRO A 380 16.15 5.06 19.65
N LYS A 381 16.32 5.96 20.61
CA LYS A 381 15.25 6.82 21.15
C LYS A 381 14.91 7.97 20.22
#